data_AF-A0A2J0LRZ3-F1
#
_entry.id   AF-A0A2J0LRZ3-F1
#
_cell.length_a   1.000
_cell.length_b   1.000
_cell.length_c   1.000
_cell.angle_alpha   90.00
_cell.angle_beta   90.00
_cell.angle_gamma   90.00
#
_symmetry.space_group_name_H-M   'P 1'
#
loop_
_entity.id
_entity.type
_entity.pdbx_description
1 polymer ?
#
loop_
_entity_poly.entity_id
_entity_poly.type
_entity_poly.pdbx_seq_one_letter_code
_entity_poly.pdbx_strand_id
1 'polypeptide(L)'
;MSSKKNISLIIGIAIPIFMIFLIAISIYLPSLFAPAPQFNFLYVTEDSYGQNRQYGVENGVLVKYEVKYPEHYTPRAARLFIHDVSRNTNQEVSFEEAQKLKLDANVKSPDGYEVVYGSSGYGFFPFFFSGGYNYNTMYLKGHNASKKLELESSNDGRYYYRNRRFLGWIR
;
A
#
# COMPACT_ATOMS: atom_id res chain seq x y z
N MET A 1 -0.26 54.40 -23.76
CA MET A 1 -0.31 53.20 -24.62
C MET A 1 1.05 52.53 -24.62
N SER A 2 1.30 51.54 -23.74
CA SER A 2 2.62 50.87 -23.66
C SER A 2 2.53 49.40 -23.22
N SER A 3 1.55 48.64 -23.72
CA SER A 3 1.45 47.20 -23.47
C SER A 3 2.19 46.34 -24.50
N LYS A 4 2.60 46.91 -25.64
CA LYS A 4 3.18 46.14 -26.77
C LYS A 4 4.67 45.80 -26.64
N LYS A 5 5.42 46.47 -25.76
CA LYS A 5 6.90 46.37 -25.72
C LYS A 5 7.44 45.07 -25.11
N ASN A 6 6.62 44.33 -24.36
CA ASN A 6 7.06 43.14 -23.63
C ASN A 6 6.39 41.84 -24.10
N ILE A 7 5.66 41.86 -25.22
CA ILE A 7 4.90 40.68 -25.67
C ILE A 7 5.81 39.47 -25.91
N SER A 8 6.96 39.64 -26.57
CA SER A 8 7.90 38.54 -26.79
C SER A 8 8.48 37.98 -25.48
N LEU A 9 8.72 38.85 -24.49
CA LEU A 9 9.19 38.43 -23.15
C LEU A 9 8.10 37.67 -22.39
N ILE A 10 6.86 38.17 -22.44
CA ILE A 10 5.69 37.52 -21.82
C ILE A 10 5.47 36.15 -22.45
N ILE A 11 5.48 36.05 -23.79
CA ILE A 11 5.30 34.77 -24.50
C ILE A 11 6.45 33.81 -24.17
N GLY A 12 7.69 34.30 -24.19
CA GLY A 12 8.87 33.48 -23.88
C GLY A 12 8.85 32.87 -22.47
N ILE A 13 8.27 33.57 -21.49
CA ILE A 13 8.11 33.06 -20.11
C ILE A 13 6.80 32.27 -19.96
N ALA A 14 5.71 32.67 -20.63
CA ALA A 14 4.41 32.03 -20.50
C ALA A 14 4.38 30.62 -21.10
N ILE A 15 5.05 30.38 -22.22
CA ILE A 15 5.09 29.05 -22.87
C ILE A 15 5.62 27.96 -21.92
N PRO A 16 6.81 28.09 -21.30
CA PRO A 16 7.33 27.04 -20.42
C PRO A 16 6.47 26.87 -19.15
N ILE A 17 5.97 27.96 -18.57
CA ILE A 17 5.04 27.87 -17.43
C ILE A 17 3.77 27.12 -17.80
N PHE A 18 3.19 27.44 -18.97
CA PHE A 18 2.01 26.77 -19.47
C PHE A 18 2.25 25.28 -19.76
N MET A 19 3.41 24.92 -20.31
CA MET A 19 3.80 23.52 -20.48
C MET A 19 3.86 22.77 -19.15
N ILE A 20 4.43 23.37 -18.09
CA ILE A 20 4.44 22.77 -16.75
C ILE A 20 3.01 22.53 -16.25
N PHE A 21 2.11 23.51 -16.43
CA PHE A 21 0.69 23.33 -16.08
C PHE A 21 0.03 22.20 -16.86
N LEU A 22 0.25 22.10 -18.18
CA LEU A 22 -0.32 21.02 -19.00
C LEU A 22 0.17 19.64 -18.54
N ILE A 23 1.48 19.51 -18.25
CA ILE A 23 2.05 18.27 -17.75
C ILE A 23 1.45 17.91 -16.39
N ALA A 24 1.36 18.88 -15.47
CA ALA A 24 0.75 18.67 -14.17
C ALA A 24 -0.72 18.22 -14.30
N ILE A 25 -1.52 18.90 -15.11
CA ILE A 25 -2.93 18.51 -15.35
C ILE A 25 -3.00 17.11 -15.93
N SER A 26 -2.16 16.76 -16.91
CA SER A 26 -2.15 15.41 -17.49
C SER A 26 -1.85 14.30 -16.48
N ILE A 27 -1.06 14.59 -15.44
CA ILE A 27 -0.67 13.61 -14.42
C ILE A 27 -1.74 13.51 -13.32
N TYR A 28 -2.24 14.65 -12.84
CA TYR A 28 -3.11 14.71 -11.66
C TYR A 28 -4.61 14.66 -11.99
N LEU A 29 -5.04 15.10 -13.17
CA LEU A 29 -6.46 15.09 -13.53
C LEU A 29 -7.06 13.68 -13.58
N PRO A 30 -6.38 12.65 -14.13
CA PRO A 30 -6.93 11.29 -14.15
C PRO A 30 -7.23 10.71 -12.77
N SER A 31 -6.48 11.08 -11.72
CA SER A 31 -6.66 10.51 -10.39
C SER A 31 -7.92 11.01 -9.68
N LEU A 32 -8.47 12.17 -10.08
CA LEU A 32 -9.73 12.70 -9.52
C LEU A 32 -10.96 11.90 -9.97
N PHE A 33 -10.86 11.19 -11.10
CA PHE A 33 -11.92 10.34 -11.64
C PHE A 33 -11.70 8.86 -11.31
N ALA A 34 -10.68 8.55 -10.50
CA ALA A 34 -10.43 7.19 -10.06
C ALA A 34 -11.62 6.67 -9.22
N PRO A 35 -12.07 5.42 -9.45
CA PRO A 35 -13.08 4.83 -8.59
C PRO A 35 -12.54 4.74 -7.16
N ALA A 36 -13.36 5.05 -6.15
CA ALA A 36 -12.98 4.80 -4.77
C ALA A 36 -12.68 3.30 -4.56
N PRO A 37 -11.67 2.94 -3.76
CA PRO A 37 -11.31 1.54 -3.55
C PRO A 37 -12.44 0.80 -2.82
N GLN A 38 -12.84 -0.35 -3.35
CA GLN A 38 -14.04 -1.08 -2.91
C GLN A 38 -13.74 -2.45 -2.32
N PHE A 39 -12.59 -3.03 -2.64
CA PHE A 39 -12.25 -4.39 -2.24
C PHE A 39 -11.44 -4.40 -0.95
N ASN A 40 -12.02 -5.00 0.08
CA ASN A 40 -11.31 -5.31 1.32
C ASN A 40 -10.28 -6.40 1.07
N PHE A 41 -9.28 -6.51 1.94
CA PHE A 41 -8.26 -7.55 1.81
C PHE A 41 -7.95 -8.22 3.13
N LEU A 42 -7.49 -9.46 3.03
CA LEU A 42 -6.95 -10.23 4.14
C LEU A 42 -5.44 -10.05 4.20
N TYR A 43 -4.92 -9.78 5.39
CA TYR A 43 -3.49 -9.76 5.66
C TYR A 43 -3.16 -10.50 6.95
N VAL A 44 -1.90 -10.90 7.07
CA VAL A 44 -1.36 -11.57 8.26
C VAL A 44 -0.30 -10.71 8.92
N THR A 45 -0.25 -10.75 10.26
CA THR A 45 0.91 -10.33 11.04
C THR A 45 1.58 -11.56 11.62
N GLU A 46 2.78 -11.88 11.14
CA GLU A 46 3.55 -13.07 11.55
C GLU A 46 5.00 -12.70 11.84
N ASP A 47 5.69 -13.57 12.59
CA ASP A 47 7.13 -13.41 12.83
C ASP A 47 7.90 -13.77 11.55
N SER A 48 8.87 -12.93 11.18
CA SER A 48 9.66 -13.05 9.95
C SER A 48 10.82 -14.04 10.05
N TYR A 49 10.89 -14.86 11.10
CA TYR A 49 12.03 -15.73 11.33
C TYR A 49 12.04 -16.91 10.35
N GLY A 50 13.09 -17.00 9.53
CA GLY A 50 13.34 -18.13 8.63
C GLY A 50 12.54 -18.16 7.32
N GLN A 51 11.91 -17.05 6.89
CA GLN A 51 11.01 -16.99 5.72
C GLN A 51 9.82 -17.95 5.75
N ASN A 52 9.58 -18.61 6.87
CA ASN A 52 8.52 -19.59 6.97
C ASN A 52 7.17 -18.88 7.07
N ARG A 53 6.33 -19.09 6.05
CA ARG A 53 4.99 -18.50 5.96
C ARG A 53 3.99 -19.49 6.52
N GLN A 54 3.31 -19.12 7.61
CA GLN A 54 2.32 -20.00 8.20
C GLN A 54 1.03 -20.06 7.39
N TYR A 55 0.71 -18.99 6.65
CA TYR A 55 -0.52 -18.88 5.87
C TYR A 55 -0.27 -18.57 4.39
N GLY A 56 -1.12 -19.10 3.52
CA GLY A 56 -1.15 -18.77 2.10
C GLY A 56 -2.55 -18.87 1.52
N VAL A 57 -2.70 -18.56 0.24
CA VAL A 57 -3.98 -18.69 -0.46
C VAL A 57 -3.78 -19.65 -1.63
N GLU A 58 -4.55 -20.73 -1.64
CA GLU A 58 -4.58 -21.71 -2.73
C GLU A 58 -6.01 -21.88 -3.22
N ASN A 59 -6.21 -21.89 -4.54
CA ASN A 59 -7.54 -22.02 -5.16
C ASN A 59 -8.60 -21.04 -4.60
N GLY A 60 -8.15 -19.86 -4.16
CA GLY A 60 -9.00 -18.81 -3.60
C GLY A 60 -9.46 -19.03 -2.16
N VAL A 61 -8.82 -19.95 -1.44
CA VAL A 61 -9.12 -20.24 -0.03
C VAL A 61 -7.84 -20.12 0.81
N LEU A 62 -7.99 -19.69 2.06
CA LEU A 62 -6.88 -19.63 3.00
C LEU A 62 -6.40 -21.04 3.39
N VAL A 63 -5.09 -21.26 3.33
CA VAL A 63 -4.43 -22.52 3.73
C VAL A 63 -3.40 -22.21 4.81
N LYS A 64 -3.26 -23.14 5.75
CA LYS A 64 -2.25 -23.11 6.81
C LYS A 64 -1.18 -24.15 6.55
N TYR A 65 0.09 -23.73 6.52
CA TYR A 65 1.23 -24.61 6.35
C TYR A 65 1.84 -24.96 7.69
N GLU A 66 2.40 -26.17 7.77
CA GLU A 66 3.22 -26.58 8.89
C GLU A 66 4.58 -25.90 8.79
N VAL A 67 4.93 -25.13 9.82
CA VAL A 67 6.21 -24.45 9.91
C VAL A 67 7.06 -25.12 10.97
N LYS A 68 8.27 -25.56 10.57
CA LYS A 68 9.28 -26.07 11.50
C LYS A 68 10.13 -24.92 12.01
N TYR A 69 10.12 -24.74 13.32
CA TYR A 69 10.96 -23.78 14.02
C TYR A 69 12.15 -24.49 14.69
N PRO A 70 13.30 -23.82 14.84
CA PRO A 70 14.40 -24.35 15.65
C PRO A 70 13.96 -24.63 17.09
N GLU A 71 14.55 -25.63 17.74
CA GLU A 71 14.15 -26.09 19.09
C GLU A 71 14.17 -24.98 20.17
N HIS A 72 14.99 -23.95 19.99
CA HIS A 72 15.11 -22.82 20.92
C HIS A 72 14.25 -21.61 20.54
N TYR A 73 13.37 -21.75 19.54
CA TYR A 73 12.52 -20.66 19.07
C TYR A 73 11.05 -20.95 19.34
N THR A 74 10.44 -20.12 20.19
CA THR A 74 8.98 -20.11 20.38
C THR A 74 8.37 -19.07 19.44
N PRO A 75 7.73 -19.48 18.33
CA PRO A 75 7.09 -18.53 17.42
C PRO A 75 5.94 -17.83 18.13
N ARG A 76 5.77 -16.52 17.87
CA ARG A 76 4.52 -15.86 18.26
C ARG A 76 3.40 -16.33 17.35
N ALA A 77 2.20 -16.37 17.90
CA ALA A 77 1.00 -16.66 17.12
C ALA A 77 0.84 -15.60 16.01
N ALA A 78 0.73 -16.08 14.77
CA ALA A 78 0.37 -15.26 13.64
C ALA A 78 -1.12 -14.91 13.73
N ARG A 79 -1.44 -13.64 13.46
CA ARG A 79 -2.79 -13.08 13.57
C ARG A 79 -3.28 -12.61 12.21
N LEU A 80 -4.52 -12.95 11.89
CA LEU A 80 -5.19 -12.63 10.63
C LEU A 80 -6.09 -11.43 10.81
N PHE A 81 -6.09 -10.53 9.83
CA PHE A 81 -6.87 -9.32 9.87
C PHE A 81 -7.51 -9.05 8.51
N ILE A 82 -8.78 -8.67 8.54
CA ILE A 82 -9.46 -8.06 7.40
C ILE A 82 -9.25 -6.56 7.50
N HIS A 83 -8.75 -5.95 6.43
CA HIS A 83 -8.66 -4.51 6.31
C HIS A 83 -9.86 -3.98 5.51
N ASP A 84 -10.64 -3.11 6.14
CA ASP A 84 -11.68 -2.33 5.48
C ASP A 84 -11.03 -1.12 4.81
N VAL A 85 -10.94 -1.15 3.49
CA VAL A 85 -10.23 -0.13 2.71
C VAL A 85 -10.97 1.20 2.70
N SER A 86 -12.31 1.16 2.77
CA SER A 86 -13.14 2.35 2.76
C SER A 86 -12.98 3.14 4.06
N ARG A 87 -12.95 2.45 5.20
CA ARG A 87 -12.83 3.03 6.54
C ARG A 87 -11.39 3.12 7.04
N ASN A 88 -10.45 2.45 6.37
CA ASN A 88 -9.05 2.32 6.78
C ASN A 88 -8.91 1.70 8.18
N THR A 89 -9.69 0.65 8.46
CA THR A 89 -9.76 0.00 9.78
C THR A 89 -9.47 -1.49 9.67
N ASN A 90 -8.96 -2.09 10.74
CA ASN A 90 -8.64 -3.53 10.79
C ASN A 90 -9.59 -4.26 11.73
N GLN A 91 -10.00 -5.46 11.33
CA GLN A 91 -10.73 -6.40 12.16
C GLN A 91 -9.95 -7.71 12.26
N GLU A 92 -9.62 -8.14 13.47
CA GLU A 92 -9.02 -9.45 13.70
C GLU A 92 -10.05 -10.55 13.42
N VAL A 93 -9.62 -11.61 12.76
CA VAL A 93 -10.48 -12.75 12.39
C VAL A 93 -9.79 -14.08 12.71
N SER A 94 -10.59 -15.10 13.02
CA SER A 94 -10.06 -16.44 13.20
C SER A 94 -9.70 -17.10 11.87
N PHE A 95 -8.93 -18.18 11.93
CA PHE A 95 -8.60 -18.97 10.74
C PHE A 95 -9.86 -19.56 10.10
N GLU A 96 -10.78 -20.06 10.92
CA GLU A 96 -12.03 -20.69 10.50
C GLU A 96 -12.99 -19.70 9.83
N GLU A 97 -12.98 -18.44 10.27
CA GLU A 97 -13.71 -17.36 9.64
C GLU A 97 -13.06 -16.95 8.31
N ALA A 98 -11.74 -16.77 8.31
CA ALA A 98 -11.00 -16.37 7.12
C ALA A 98 -11.03 -17.43 6.01
N GLN A 99 -11.11 -18.72 6.35
CA GLN A 99 -11.23 -19.81 5.38
C GLN A 99 -12.59 -19.81 4.64
N LYS A 100 -13.63 -19.20 5.20
CA LYS A 100 -14.94 -19.06 4.53
C LYS A 100 -14.95 -17.95 3.47
N LEU A 101 -13.92 -17.10 3.45
CA LEU A 101 -13.80 -16.01 2.50
C LEU A 101 -13.35 -16.55 1.14
N LYS A 102 -13.86 -15.95 0.06
CA LYS A 102 -13.30 -16.12 -1.28
C LYS A 102 -12.19 -15.10 -1.46
N LEU A 103 -10.97 -15.60 -1.57
CA LEU A 103 -9.77 -14.78 -1.67
C LEU A 103 -9.26 -14.76 -3.11
N ASP A 104 -8.76 -13.60 -3.51
CA ASP A 104 -8.05 -13.39 -4.76
C ASP A 104 -6.61 -12.97 -4.45
N ALA A 105 -5.67 -13.89 -4.65
CA ALA A 105 -4.25 -13.67 -4.35
C ALA A 105 -3.52 -12.78 -5.37
N ASN A 106 -4.23 -12.20 -6.35
CA ASN A 106 -3.63 -11.30 -7.32
C ASN A 106 -3.07 -10.03 -6.65
N VAL A 107 -1.95 -9.54 -7.20
CA VAL A 107 -1.30 -8.30 -6.73
C VAL A 107 -2.21 -7.10 -6.85
N LYS A 108 -3.03 -7.08 -7.91
CA LYS A 108 -4.02 -6.04 -8.17
C LYS A 108 -5.42 -6.54 -7.84
N SER A 109 -6.17 -5.69 -7.17
CA SER A 109 -7.61 -5.84 -6.95
C SER A 109 -8.37 -5.69 -8.28
N PRO A 110 -9.64 -6.14 -8.33
CA PRO A 110 -10.48 -5.95 -9.50
C PRO A 110 -10.72 -4.47 -9.90
N ASP A 111 -10.63 -3.54 -8.96
CA ASP A 111 -10.72 -2.08 -9.19
C ASP A 111 -9.36 -1.40 -9.48
N GLY A 112 -8.29 -2.20 -9.63
CA GLY A 112 -6.99 -1.72 -10.12
C GLY A 112 -6.05 -1.15 -9.05
N TYR A 113 -6.37 -1.37 -7.77
CA TYR A 113 -5.51 -1.01 -6.64
C TYR A 113 -4.56 -2.17 -6.27
N GLU A 114 -3.42 -1.83 -5.69
CA GLU A 114 -2.40 -2.77 -5.21
C GLU A 114 -1.97 -2.39 -3.80
N VAL A 115 -1.70 -3.39 -2.95
CA VAL A 115 -1.06 -3.17 -1.64
C VAL A 115 0.44 -3.24 -1.83
N VAL A 116 1.12 -2.12 -1.59
CA VAL A 116 2.57 -1.99 -1.75
C VAL A 116 3.25 -1.65 -0.44
N TYR A 117 4.43 -2.20 -0.24
CA TYR A 117 5.31 -1.77 0.84
C TYR A 117 5.86 -0.38 0.52
N GLY A 118 5.97 0.45 1.55
CA GLY A 118 6.63 1.73 1.50
C GLY A 118 8.10 1.54 1.18
N SER A 119 8.47 1.79 -0.07
CA SER A 119 9.84 2.10 -0.44
C SER A 119 10.00 3.61 -0.39
N SER A 120 11.14 4.11 0.12
CA SER A 120 11.48 5.52 0.11
C SER A 120 11.27 6.11 -1.29
N GLY A 121 10.25 6.95 -1.44
CA GLY A 121 10.07 7.77 -2.63
C GLY A 121 10.99 8.97 -2.52
N TYR A 122 12.03 9.01 -3.34
CA TYR A 122 12.74 10.26 -3.61
C TYR A 122 11.71 11.26 -4.17
N GLY A 123 11.45 12.32 -3.41
CA GLY A 123 10.61 13.41 -3.86
C GLY A 123 11.19 14.09 -5.10
N PHE A 124 10.33 14.71 -5.89
CA PHE A 124 10.64 15.42 -7.14
C PHE A 124 11.57 16.65 -6.97
N PHE A 125 11.94 17.03 -5.73
CA PHE A 125 12.82 18.17 -5.45
C PHE A 125 14.01 17.75 -4.55
N PRO A 126 15.27 18.08 -4.89
CA PRO A 126 16.43 17.59 -4.13
C PRO A 126 16.70 18.30 -2.79
N PHE A 127 15.87 19.27 -2.35
CA PHE A 127 16.24 20.21 -1.28
C PHE A 127 15.47 20.09 0.05
N PHE A 128 14.42 19.27 0.15
CA PHE A 128 13.49 19.35 1.30
C PHE A 128 13.13 18.00 1.99
N PHE A 129 13.91 16.92 1.81
CA PHE A 129 13.47 15.59 2.23
C PHE A 129 14.33 14.98 3.34
N SER A 130 13.97 15.26 4.60
CA SER A 130 14.35 14.46 5.77
C SER A 130 13.20 13.53 6.13
N GLY A 131 13.09 12.38 5.45
CA GLY A 131 12.10 11.35 5.77
C GLY A 131 12.77 10.16 6.47
N GLY A 132 12.35 9.86 7.69
CA GLY A 132 12.80 8.66 8.41
C GLY A 132 12.32 7.36 7.73
N TYR A 133 13.19 6.36 7.71
CA TYR A 133 12.91 5.05 7.11
C TYR A 133 11.83 4.29 7.92
N ASN A 134 10.74 3.88 7.27
CA ASN A 134 9.81 2.93 7.87
C ASN A 134 9.39 1.86 6.84
N TYR A 135 10.24 0.84 6.71
CA TYR A 135 10.07 -0.32 5.85
C TYR A 135 8.82 -1.17 6.13
N ASN A 136 8.14 -0.93 7.26
CA ASN A 136 6.92 -1.66 7.59
C ASN A 136 5.65 -0.94 7.09
N THR A 137 5.75 0.32 6.68
CA THR A 137 4.57 1.07 6.21
C THR A 137 4.04 0.46 4.92
N MET A 138 2.73 0.29 4.81
CA MET A 138 2.08 -0.17 3.58
C MET A 138 1.17 0.92 3.04
N TYR A 139 0.97 0.89 1.73
CA TYR A 139 0.15 1.84 1.00
C TYR A 139 -0.77 1.08 0.05
N LEU A 140 -1.98 1.61 -0.12
CA LEU A 140 -2.85 1.26 -1.22
C LEU A 140 -2.51 2.20 -2.39
N LYS A 141 -2.05 1.64 -3.49
CA LYS A 141 -1.62 2.39 -4.67
C LYS A 141 -2.49 2.03 -5.86
N GLY A 142 -2.88 3.01 -6.65
CA GLY A 142 -3.72 2.83 -7.83
C GLY A 142 -4.12 4.17 -8.43
N HIS A 143 -4.40 4.18 -9.74
CA HIS A 143 -4.89 5.38 -10.45
C HIS A 143 -4.08 6.66 -10.19
N ASN A 144 -2.75 6.57 -10.26
CA ASN A 144 -1.80 7.67 -9.99
C ASN A 144 -1.90 8.28 -8.57
N ALA A 145 -2.51 7.57 -7.63
CA ALA A 145 -2.59 7.97 -6.23
C ALA A 145 -2.06 6.86 -5.31
N SER A 146 -1.65 7.26 -4.10
CA SER A 146 -1.30 6.34 -3.02
C SER A 146 -1.89 6.82 -1.71
N LYS A 147 -2.55 5.93 -0.97
CA LYS A 147 -3.09 6.17 0.37
C LYS A 147 -2.35 5.29 1.37
N LYS A 148 -1.89 5.87 2.48
CA LYS A 148 -1.25 5.10 3.56
C LYS A 148 -2.30 4.21 4.24
N LEU A 149 -1.96 2.95 4.47
CA LEU A 149 -2.81 2.00 5.18
C LEU A 149 -2.54 2.07 6.69
N GLU A 150 -3.61 2.19 7.47
CA GLU A 150 -3.54 2.05 8.92
C GLU A 150 -3.73 0.57 9.26
N LEU A 151 -2.61 -0.16 9.28
CA LEU A 151 -2.60 -1.59 9.62
C LEU A 151 -2.20 -1.78 11.07
N GLU A 152 -2.84 -2.76 11.73
CA GLU A 152 -2.59 -3.07 13.12
C GLU A 152 -1.08 -3.26 13.36
N SER A 153 -0.53 -2.43 14.25
CA SER A 153 0.87 -2.53 14.66
C SER A 153 0.96 -3.36 15.92
N SER A 154 1.89 -4.30 15.95
CA SER A 154 2.21 -5.01 17.18
C SER A 154 2.83 -4.03 18.18
N ASN A 155 2.05 -3.50 19.13
CA ASN A 155 2.48 -2.61 20.23
C ASN A 155 3.52 -3.22 21.20
N ASP A 156 4.07 -4.37 20.88
CA ASP A 156 5.10 -5.03 21.68
C ASP A 156 6.45 -4.42 21.27
N GLY A 157 6.97 -3.50 22.09
CA GLY A 157 8.14 -2.62 21.88
C GLY A 157 9.49 -3.29 21.58
N ARG A 158 9.50 -4.51 21.07
CA ARG A 158 10.66 -5.31 20.64
C ARG A 158 10.65 -5.47 19.10
N TYR A 159 10.55 -4.31 18.44
CA TYR A 159 10.37 -4.14 17.00
C TYR A 159 11.62 -4.49 16.20
N TYR A 160 11.64 -5.62 15.48
CA TYR A 160 12.39 -5.77 14.22
C TYR A 160 11.85 -6.86 13.26
N TYR A 161 10.95 -7.76 13.71
CA TYR A 161 10.64 -8.98 12.94
C TYR A 161 9.18 -9.25 12.62
N ARG A 162 8.22 -8.38 12.97
CA ARG A 162 6.83 -8.60 12.57
C ARG A 162 6.55 -7.99 11.20
N ASN A 163 6.53 -8.86 10.20
CA ASN A 163 6.15 -8.51 8.85
C ASN A 163 4.64 -8.62 8.71
N ARG A 164 4.02 -7.52 8.29
CA ARG A 164 2.69 -7.56 7.72
C ARG A 164 2.81 -8.13 6.33
N ARG A 165 1.91 -9.04 5.94
CA ARG A 165 1.90 -9.61 4.60
C ARG A 165 0.49 -9.71 4.07
N PHE A 166 0.30 -9.16 2.87
CA PHE A 166 -0.92 -9.31 2.10
C PHE A 166 -1.12 -10.77 1.70
N LEU A 167 -2.35 -11.28 1.85
CA LEU A 167 -2.73 -12.64 1.47
C LEU A 167 -3.63 -12.66 0.23
N GLY A 168 -4.59 -11.73 0.14
CA GLY A 168 -5.50 -11.65 -1.00
C GLY A 168 -6.63 -10.64 -0.79
N TRP A 169 -7.26 -10.25 -1.91
CA TRP A 169 -8.49 -9.45 -1.94
C TRP A 169 -9.71 -10.33 -1.64
N ILE A 170 -10.70 -9.77 -0.96
CA ILE A 170 -11.95 -10.46 -0.64
C ILE A 170 -12.94 -10.23 -1.80
N ARG A 171 -13.48 -11.31 -2.36
CA ARG A 171 -14.49 -11.29 -3.44
C ARG A 171 -15.86 -11.73 -2.97
#